data_AF-R1CR79-F1
#
_entry.id   AF-R1CR79-F1
#
_cell.length_a   1.000
_cell.length_b   1.000
_cell.length_c   1.000
_cell.angle_alpha   90.00
_cell.angle_beta   90.00
_cell.angle_gamma   90.00
#
_symmetry.space_group_name_H-M   'P 1'
#
loop_
_entity.id
_entity.type
_entity.pdbx_description
1 polymer ?
#
loop_
_entity_poly.entity_id
_entity_poly.type
_entity_poly.pdbx_seq_one_letter_code
_entity_poly.pdbx_strand_id
1 'polypeptide(L)'
;MNNLVYVVPPAKHDKDSLIEILKEHPEIQFVSLMGVDIGGNATDEKIPVKLFIEDMEDMLKNGIQTDGSSVVLQGIATLSNARVDLVPDLDANWFVDYNYDNFYEENGLPVGTLKIPSFLIHNDKKVDSRSILNRAVENFKQKLIEIFKEHPKLAKQLGIKSYKDIEDVILTSATELEMWVRTPNDRADIEKLSTSQMLKEQYWKRTQGTVRTALEKSIQLLDKYGFEPEMGHKEVGGVTSKIGTGGKLSYVMEQLEIDWKYSTALQAADNEIVVRELVEDVFRSHGLEVTFAAKPLEDVAGSGEHTHVGVAVKLKNGEIVNIFSPENMKEDYLSEFGYGALMGILKNYEVINPFITSSNDAFNRLKPGFEAPVCVVTSLGIDAETPSRNRSILVGVIRDLDNPLATRFEVRSPNPMSNTYLVLSTLYQAMLDGIKAVAESGKNTKELEKEISKAPGEDSFYLEKERGYRSEEDVFEYYTEEERNKIFGEPPATVWENIKNLQKCEDKKQILLYGEVFTEKIIKSFELSTLDRWITELKNRILQHNIEILRQFKRIHDVEFATDLDVVMWEKIYNLKVYLMKDSLDRKSLFTRIRTALATKDYDLASELQKEMNEKMKEIRKLYSQYKRNLFMV
;
A
#
# COMPACT_ATOMS: atom_id res chain seq x y z
N MET A 1 17.93 5.03 -30.04
CA MET A 1 16.66 5.10 -29.28
C MET A 1 16.45 6.49 -28.62
N ASN A 2 17.11 7.57 -29.07
CA ASN A 2 17.01 8.90 -28.45
C ASN A 2 15.79 9.73 -28.91
N ASN A 3 14.71 9.08 -29.37
CA ASN A 3 13.58 9.78 -29.97
C ASN A 3 12.21 9.14 -29.63
N LEU A 4 12.10 8.47 -28.48
CA LEU A 4 10.82 7.97 -27.97
C LEU A 4 10.16 9.06 -27.11
N VAL A 5 8.84 9.20 -27.21
CA VAL A 5 8.02 10.00 -26.28
C VAL A 5 7.59 9.11 -25.13
N TYR A 6 7.93 9.49 -23.90
CA TYR A 6 7.56 8.74 -22.70
C TYR A 6 6.37 9.36 -21.96
N VAL A 7 6.23 10.69 -22.05
CA VAL A 7 5.23 11.48 -21.33
C VAL A 7 4.57 12.46 -22.29
N VAL A 8 3.25 12.56 -22.23
CA VAL A 8 2.48 13.65 -22.83
C VAL A 8 1.89 14.47 -21.67
N PRO A 9 2.35 15.72 -21.45
CA PRO A 9 1.88 16.54 -20.34
C PRO A 9 0.52 17.19 -20.64
N PRO A 10 -0.23 17.64 -19.61
CA PRO A 10 -1.54 18.30 -19.76
C PRO A 10 -1.60 19.41 -20.83
N ALA A 11 -0.52 20.19 -20.94
CA ALA A 11 -0.41 21.28 -21.92
C ALA A 11 -0.40 20.83 -23.39
N LYS A 12 -0.35 19.52 -23.65
CA LYS A 12 -0.31 18.89 -24.99
C LYS A 12 -1.53 18.02 -25.29
N HIS A 13 -2.58 18.09 -24.47
CA HIS A 13 -3.79 17.29 -24.64
C HIS A 13 -4.82 17.92 -25.59
N ASP A 14 -4.48 19.05 -26.23
CA ASP A 14 -5.26 19.58 -27.33
C ASP A 14 -5.11 18.70 -28.58
N LYS A 15 -6.16 18.70 -29.41
CA LYS A 15 -6.26 17.85 -30.60
C LYS A 15 -5.07 18.01 -31.56
N ASP A 16 -4.63 19.24 -31.80
CA ASP A 16 -3.58 19.50 -32.79
C ASP A 16 -2.23 18.97 -32.29
N SER A 17 -1.90 19.24 -31.02
CA SER A 17 -0.71 18.68 -30.36
C SER A 17 -0.71 17.15 -30.35
N LEU A 18 -1.84 16.51 -30.02
CA LEU A 18 -1.92 15.04 -29.98
C LEU A 18 -1.75 14.42 -31.37
N ILE A 19 -2.38 15.00 -32.39
CA ILE A 19 -2.22 14.55 -33.78
C ILE A 19 -0.78 14.71 -34.24
N GLU A 20 -0.12 15.82 -33.89
CA GLU A 20 1.29 16.06 -34.20
C GLU A 20 2.16 14.97 -33.57
N ILE A 21 2.04 14.75 -32.26
CA ILE A 21 2.80 13.71 -31.52
C ILE A 21 2.58 12.33 -32.13
N LEU A 22 1.33 11.91 -32.35
CA LEU A 22 1.02 10.57 -32.87
C LEU A 22 1.47 10.37 -34.32
N LYS A 23 1.62 11.43 -35.10
CA LYS A 23 2.19 11.36 -36.46
C LYS A 23 3.71 11.36 -36.47
N GLU A 24 4.35 12.10 -35.56
CA GLU A 24 5.80 12.10 -35.40
C GLU A 24 6.33 10.81 -34.79
N HIS A 25 5.49 10.12 -34.00
CA HIS A 25 5.77 8.86 -33.32
C HIS A 25 4.85 7.74 -33.80
N PRO A 26 5.00 7.28 -35.07
CA PRO A 26 4.15 6.23 -35.62
C PRO A 26 4.33 4.89 -34.90
N GLU A 27 5.39 4.68 -34.11
CA GLU A 27 5.54 3.50 -33.25
C GLU A 27 4.48 3.43 -32.13
N ILE A 28 3.83 4.55 -31.79
CA ILE A 28 2.67 4.56 -30.90
C ILE A 28 1.48 4.06 -31.72
N GLN A 29 1.15 2.78 -31.54
CA GLN A 29 0.12 2.11 -32.32
C GLN A 29 -1.23 2.07 -31.62
N PHE A 30 -1.24 2.24 -30.30
CA PHE A 30 -2.44 2.09 -29.47
C PHE A 30 -2.64 3.24 -28.49
N VAL A 31 -3.89 3.41 -28.07
CA VAL A 31 -4.33 4.25 -26.95
C VAL A 31 -5.11 3.37 -25.97
N SER A 32 -4.97 3.63 -24.68
CA SER A 32 -5.65 2.91 -23.60
C SER A 32 -6.16 3.94 -22.58
N LEU A 33 -7.45 3.94 -22.29
CA LEU A 33 -8.08 4.74 -21.24
C LEU A 33 -8.06 3.91 -19.95
N MET A 34 -7.19 4.28 -19.02
CA MET A 34 -6.95 3.52 -17.80
C MET A 34 -7.80 4.06 -16.64
N GLY A 35 -8.92 3.41 -16.35
CA GLY A 35 -9.67 3.59 -15.10
C GLY A 35 -9.29 2.57 -14.03
N VAL A 36 -9.32 2.97 -12.75
CA VAL A 36 -8.92 2.13 -11.60
C VAL A 36 -10.10 1.83 -10.69
N ASP A 37 -10.52 0.56 -10.62
CA ASP A 37 -11.66 0.17 -9.81
C ASP A 37 -11.39 0.21 -8.28
N ILE A 38 -12.45 -0.05 -7.48
CA ILE A 38 -12.36 -0.02 -6.00
C ILE A 38 -11.38 -1.09 -5.47
N GLY A 39 -11.19 -2.18 -6.21
CA GLY A 39 -10.22 -3.23 -5.89
C GLY A 39 -8.76 -2.83 -6.15
N GLY A 40 -8.52 -1.72 -6.86
CA GLY A 40 -7.18 -1.27 -7.26
C GLY A 40 -6.74 -1.83 -8.60
N ASN A 41 -7.64 -2.42 -9.39
CA ASN A 41 -7.29 -2.95 -10.70
C ASN A 41 -7.44 -1.84 -11.74
N ALA A 42 -6.35 -1.59 -12.48
CA ALA A 42 -6.37 -0.77 -13.68
C ALA A 42 -6.98 -1.56 -14.85
N THR A 43 -7.76 -0.87 -15.67
CA THR A 43 -8.24 -1.37 -16.96
C THR A 43 -7.13 -1.23 -18.02
N ASP A 44 -7.07 -2.16 -18.97
CA ASP A 44 -6.14 -2.12 -20.11
C ASP A 44 -6.85 -2.59 -21.38
N GLU A 45 -7.29 -1.64 -22.20
CA GLU A 45 -7.74 -1.87 -23.57
C GLU A 45 -6.77 -1.27 -24.58
N LYS A 46 -6.84 -1.73 -25.83
CA LYS A 46 -5.98 -1.26 -26.92
C LYS A 46 -6.83 -0.73 -28.08
N ILE A 47 -6.97 0.58 -28.16
CA ILE A 47 -7.63 1.30 -29.26
C ILE A 47 -6.57 1.63 -30.31
N PRO A 48 -6.72 1.21 -31.58
CA PRO A 48 -5.78 1.60 -32.63
C PRO A 48 -5.69 3.12 -32.77
N VAL A 49 -4.49 3.69 -32.84
CA VAL A 49 -4.27 5.14 -32.97
C VAL A 49 -5.01 5.74 -34.17
N LYS A 50 -5.13 4.98 -35.26
CA LYS A 50 -5.93 5.40 -36.42
C LYS A 50 -7.38 5.71 -36.05
N LEU A 51 -8.03 4.81 -35.29
CA LEU A 51 -9.40 5.00 -34.84
C LEU A 51 -9.48 6.15 -33.82
N PHE A 52 -8.52 6.22 -32.90
CA PHE A 52 -8.43 7.33 -31.95
C PHE A 52 -8.33 8.69 -32.65
N ILE A 53 -7.55 8.82 -33.73
CA ILE A 53 -7.44 10.07 -34.51
C ILE A 53 -8.74 10.40 -35.24
N GLU A 54 -9.43 9.38 -35.78
CA GLU A 54 -10.71 9.54 -36.48
C GLU A 54 -11.81 10.07 -35.53
N ASP A 55 -11.87 9.54 -34.30
CA ASP A 55 -12.94 9.83 -33.31
C ASP A 55 -12.44 10.63 -32.08
N MET A 56 -11.28 11.29 -32.17
CA MET A 56 -10.56 11.88 -31.02
C MET A 56 -11.43 12.82 -30.18
N GLU A 57 -12.17 13.71 -30.83
CA GLU A 57 -12.99 14.71 -30.12
C GLU A 57 -14.11 14.06 -29.31
N ASP A 58 -14.71 12.98 -29.82
CA ASP A 58 -15.75 12.26 -29.11
C ASP A 58 -15.16 11.44 -27.96
N MET A 59 -14.06 10.72 -28.20
CA MET A 59 -13.39 9.93 -27.16
C MET A 59 -12.85 10.78 -26.02
N LEU A 60 -12.25 11.95 -26.31
CA LEU A 60 -11.74 12.86 -25.28
C LEU A 60 -12.86 13.54 -24.48
N LYS A 61 -14.04 13.72 -25.08
CA LYS A 61 -15.16 14.41 -24.44
C LYS A 61 -16.10 13.48 -23.69
N ASN A 62 -16.48 12.39 -24.33
CA ASN A 62 -17.53 11.46 -23.89
C ASN A 62 -16.95 10.13 -23.37
N GLY A 63 -15.65 9.87 -23.60
CA GLY A 63 -15.01 8.64 -23.18
C GLY A 63 -15.36 7.44 -24.06
N ILE A 64 -15.07 6.25 -23.54
CA ILE A 64 -15.47 4.97 -24.15
C ILE A 64 -16.32 4.16 -23.19
N GLN A 65 -17.13 3.25 -23.70
CA GLN A 65 -17.95 2.36 -22.86
C GLN A 65 -17.24 1.02 -22.63
N THR A 66 -17.31 0.50 -21.39
CA THR A 66 -16.89 -0.86 -21.01
C THR A 66 -18.00 -1.62 -20.27
N ASP A 67 -17.79 -2.92 -20.08
CA ASP A 67 -18.66 -3.79 -19.28
C ASP A 67 -18.20 -3.78 -17.81
N GLY A 68 -18.97 -3.07 -16.99
CA GLY A 68 -18.77 -2.93 -15.57
C GLY A 68 -19.00 -4.20 -14.75
N SER A 69 -19.47 -5.30 -15.35
CA SER A 69 -19.60 -6.58 -14.66
C SER A 69 -18.26 -7.25 -14.38
N SER A 70 -17.21 -6.82 -15.08
CA SER A 70 -15.84 -7.35 -14.98
C SER A 70 -14.86 -6.45 -14.20
N VAL A 71 -15.35 -5.34 -13.64
CA VAL A 71 -14.59 -4.46 -12.73
C VAL A 71 -15.14 -4.58 -11.30
N VAL A 72 -14.29 -4.30 -10.31
CA VAL A 72 -14.65 -4.38 -8.89
C VAL A 72 -15.49 -3.16 -8.49
N LEU A 73 -16.79 -3.23 -8.79
CA LEU A 73 -17.82 -2.23 -8.46
C LEU A 73 -19.10 -2.89 -7.89
N GLN A 74 -18.95 -3.93 -7.06
CA GLN A 74 -20.06 -4.71 -6.51
C GLN A 74 -21.08 -3.82 -5.80
N GLY A 75 -22.37 -3.98 -6.10
CA GLY A 75 -23.43 -3.16 -5.54
C GLY A 75 -23.52 -1.75 -6.15
N ILE A 76 -22.54 -1.32 -6.94
CA ILE A 76 -22.59 -0.11 -7.77
C ILE A 76 -23.13 -0.46 -9.15
N ALA A 77 -22.38 -1.27 -9.89
CA ALA A 77 -22.79 -1.86 -11.16
C ALA A 77 -23.38 -3.26 -10.89
N THR A 78 -24.50 -3.58 -11.52
CA THR A 78 -25.17 -4.88 -11.40
C THR A 78 -25.18 -5.58 -12.75
N LEU A 79 -25.37 -6.90 -12.79
CA LEU A 79 -25.49 -7.62 -14.08
C LEU A 79 -26.61 -7.06 -14.99
N SER A 80 -27.67 -6.51 -14.39
CA SER A 80 -28.77 -5.84 -15.11
C SER A 80 -28.50 -4.38 -15.46
N ASN A 81 -27.48 -3.76 -14.89
CA ASN A 81 -27.03 -2.39 -15.16
C ASN A 81 -25.50 -2.33 -15.03
N ALA A 82 -24.82 -2.95 -15.99
CA ALA A 82 -23.37 -3.11 -15.95
C ALA A 82 -22.63 -2.01 -16.73
N ARG A 83 -23.35 -1.10 -17.41
CA ARG A 83 -22.70 -0.08 -18.23
C ARG A 83 -21.79 0.82 -17.39
N VAL A 84 -20.53 0.93 -17.79
CA VAL A 84 -19.55 1.86 -17.21
C VAL A 84 -18.87 2.59 -18.36
N ASP A 85 -18.73 3.90 -18.26
CA ASP A 85 -18.01 4.72 -19.24
C ASP A 85 -16.65 5.13 -18.65
N LEU A 86 -15.58 5.05 -19.42
CA LEU A 86 -14.25 5.55 -19.07
C LEU A 86 -14.05 6.92 -19.70
N VAL A 87 -13.97 7.96 -18.88
CA VAL A 87 -13.80 9.34 -19.35
C VAL A 87 -12.39 9.83 -19.02
N PRO A 88 -11.60 10.25 -20.03
CA PRO A 88 -10.21 10.61 -19.84
C PRO A 88 -10.04 11.85 -18.97
N ASP A 89 -8.96 11.88 -18.20
CA ASP A 89 -8.52 13.04 -17.44
C ASP A 89 -7.47 13.82 -18.25
N LEU A 90 -7.81 15.04 -18.64
CA LEU A 90 -6.93 15.91 -19.41
C LEU A 90 -5.94 16.69 -18.53
N ASP A 91 -6.10 16.66 -17.20
CA ASP A 91 -5.29 17.46 -16.26
C ASP A 91 -4.11 16.67 -15.64
N ALA A 92 -3.97 15.39 -15.95
CA ALA A 92 -2.88 14.51 -15.49
C ALA A 92 -1.81 14.30 -16.58
N ASN A 93 -0.61 13.86 -16.23
CA ASN A 93 0.34 13.38 -17.25
C ASN A 93 -0.14 12.07 -17.85
N TRP A 94 0.00 11.90 -19.16
CA TRP A 94 -0.21 10.63 -19.86
C TRP A 94 1.12 9.98 -20.19
N PHE A 95 1.16 8.66 -20.18
CA PHE A 95 2.40 7.88 -20.36
C PHE A 95 2.31 6.99 -21.58
N VAL A 96 3.41 6.82 -22.31
CA VAL A 96 3.50 5.84 -23.38
C VAL A 96 4.12 4.57 -22.83
N ASP A 97 3.33 3.51 -22.76
CA ASP A 97 3.77 2.16 -22.38
C ASP A 97 4.34 1.43 -23.60
N TYR A 98 5.62 1.08 -23.56
CA TYR A 98 6.33 0.47 -24.68
C TYR A 98 6.51 -1.03 -24.50
N ASN A 99 6.00 -1.81 -25.45
CA ASN A 99 6.26 -3.24 -25.52
C ASN A 99 7.62 -3.50 -26.18
N TYR A 100 8.63 -3.80 -25.37
CA TYR A 100 9.99 -4.06 -25.85
C TYR A 100 10.19 -5.42 -26.54
N ASP A 101 9.16 -6.28 -26.54
CA ASP A 101 9.15 -7.56 -27.27
C ASP A 101 8.42 -7.46 -28.62
N ASN A 102 7.79 -6.32 -28.91
CA ASN A 102 7.07 -6.07 -30.16
C ASN A 102 7.57 -4.79 -30.82
N PHE A 103 8.04 -4.89 -32.06
CA PHE A 103 8.66 -3.77 -32.76
C PHE A 103 7.79 -3.31 -33.94
N TYR A 104 7.67 -2.00 -34.10
CA TYR A 104 7.01 -1.42 -35.26
C TYR A 104 7.89 -1.61 -36.50
N GLU A 105 7.36 -2.27 -37.54
CA GLU A 105 8.15 -2.75 -38.67
C GLU A 105 8.85 -1.61 -39.45
N GLU A 106 8.23 -0.43 -39.53
CA GLU A 106 8.72 0.65 -40.40
C GLU A 106 9.95 1.38 -39.83
N ASN A 107 10.03 1.55 -38.51
CA ASN A 107 11.12 2.29 -37.86
C ASN A 107 11.94 1.47 -36.84
N GLY A 108 11.53 0.23 -36.56
CA GLY A 108 12.22 -0.69 -35.65
C GLY A 108 12.18 -0.27 -34.17
N LEU A 109 11.33 0.69 -33.80
CA LEU A 109 11.12 1.11 -32.42
C LEU A 109 10.10 0.18 -31.73
N PRO A 110 10.14 0.05 -30.39
CA PRO A 110 9.15 -0.74 -29.66
C PRO A 110 7.75 -0.14 -29.86
N VAL A 111 6.74 -1.00 -29.97
CA VAL A 111 5.35 -0.57 -30.12
C VAL A 111 4.87 0.09 -28.84
N GLY A 112 4.36 1.32 -28.96
CA GLY A 112 3.83 2.12 -27.85
C GLY A 112 2.31 2.06 -27.73
N THR A 113 1.83 2.12 -26.48
CA THR A 113 0.44 2.40 -26.11
C THR A 113 0.38 3.69 -25.29
N LEU A 114 -0.31 4.72 -25.76
CA LEU A 114 -0.57 5.91 -24.96
C LEU A 114 -1.63 5.58 -23.89
N LYS A 115 -1.21 5.45 -22.63
CA LYS A 115 -2.08 5.26 -21.46
C LYS A 115 -2.57 6.61 -20.95
N ILE A 116 -3.89 6.76 -20.93
CA ILE A 116 -4.63 7.96 -20.55
C ILE A 116 -5.37 7.66 -19.24
N PRO A 117 -4.94 8.21 -18.08
CA PRO A 117 -5.69 8.10 -16.83
C PRO A 117 -7.14 8.56 -17.04
N SER A 118 -8.08 7.75 -16.58
CA SER A 118 -9.51 7.93 -16.87
C SER A 118 -10.35 7.69 -15.62
N PHE A 119 -11.55 8.26 -15.61
CA PHE A 119 -12.55 8.08 -14.57
C PHE A 119 -13.58 7.04 -14.98
N LEU A 120 -13.93 6.09 -14.10
CA LEU A 120 -15.09 5.21 -14.32
C LEU A 120 -16.38 5.91 -13.91
N ILE A 121 -17.28 6.08 -14.87
CA ILE A 121 -18.60 6.69 -14.71
C ILE A 121 -19.69 5.63 -14.80
N HIS A 122 -20.59 5.60 -13.81
CA HIS A 122 -21.75 4.74 -13.80
C HIS A 122 -23.01 5.54 -13.42
N ASN A 123 -24.01 5.56 -14.30
CA ASN A 123 -25.21 6.41 -14.20
C ASN A 123 -24.84 7.88 -13.91
N ASP A 124 -23.97 8.45 -14.74
CA ASP A 124 -23.50 9.84 -14.66
C ASP A 124 -22.74 10.22 -13.38
N LYS A 125 -22.30 9.22 -12.60
CA LYS A 125 -21.50 9.42 -11.37
C LYS A 125 -20.14 8.78 -11.50
N LYS A 126 -19.09 9.51 -11.13
CA LYS A 126 -17.74 8.94 -10.99
C LYS A 126 -17.69 8.03 -9.75
N VAL A 127 -17.36 6.76 -9.94
CA VAL A 127 -17.49 5.71 -8.91
C VAL A 127 -16.18 4.98 -8.59
N ASP A 128 -15.12 5.29 -9.31
CA ASP A 128 -13.80 4.68 -9.20
C ASP A 128 -12.93 5.24 -8.07
N SER A 129 -11.83 4.55 -7.79
CA SER A 129 -10.86 4.97 -6.77
C SER A 129 -10.21 6.31 -7.10
N ARG A 130 -9.96 6.58 -8.38
CA ARG A 130 -9.37 7.83 -8.85
C ARG A 130 -10.29 9.04 -8.58
N SER A 131 -11.60 8.94 -8.83
CA SER A 131 -12.52 10.02 -8.49
C SER A 131 -12.75 10.22 -7.00
N ILE A 132 -12.64 9.16 -6.19
CA ILE A 132 -12.70 9.28 -4.73
C ILE A 132 -11.52 10.13 -4.24
N LEU A 133 -10.30 9.87 -4.72
CA LEU A 133 -9.14 10.69 -4.37
C LEU A 133 -9.29 12.13 -4.86
N ASN A 134 -9.77 12.32 -6.09
CA ASN A 134 -10.02 13.66 -6.61
C ASN A 134 -11.00 14.44 -5.74
N ARG A 135 -12.11 13.81 -5.29
CA ARG A 135 -13.04 14.45 -4.33
C ARG A 135 -12.37 14.73 -2.98
N ALA A 136 -11.51 13.83 -2.49
CA ALA A 136 -10.79 14.01 -1.24
C ALA A 136 -9.88 15.25 -1.28
N VAL A 137 -9.13 15.39 -2.37
CA VAL A 137 -8.25 16.54 -2.64
C VAL A 137 -9.08 17.81 -2.68
N GLU A 138 -10.12 17.88 -3.52
CA GLU A 138 -10.96 19.08 -3.66
C GLU A 138 -11.64 19.48 -2.35
N ASN A 139 -12.20 18.52 -1.62
CA ASN A 139 -12.79 18.78 -0.30
C ASN A 139 -11.75 19.33 0.67
N PHE A 140 -10.55 18.74 0.71
CA PHE A 140 -9.47 19.23 1.57
C PHE A 140 -9.09 20.67 1.23
N LYS A 141 -8.88 20.98 -0.06
CA LYS A 141 -8.53 22.33 -0.52
C LYS A 141 -9.59 23.34 -0.08
N GLN A 142 -10.86 23.07 -0.37
CA GLN A 142 -11.98 23.97 -0.05
C GLN A 142 -12.07 24.22 1.45
N LYS A 143 -12.01 23.15 2.25
CA LYS A 143 -12.18 23.24 3.71
C LYS A 143 -10.99 23.88 4.41
N LEU A 144 -9.77 23.67 3.92
CA LEU A 144 -8.62 24.37 4.46
C LEU A 144 -8.73 25.90 4.25
N ILE A 145 -9.20 26.33 3.07
CA ILE A 145 -9.44 27.77 2.80
C ILE A 145 -10.55 28.34 3.69
N GLU A 146 -11.63 27.59 3.91
CA GLU A 146 -12.70 27.97 4.85
C GLU A 146 -12.13 28.14 6.27
N ILE A 147 -11.31 27.19 6.74
CA ILE A 147 -10.66 27.26 8.05
C ILE A 147 -9.76 28.49 8.16
N PHE A 148 -8.94 28.81 7.15
CA PHE A 148 -8.12 30.01 7.17
C PHE A 148 -8.94 31.31 7.21
N LYS A 149 -10.13 31.31 6.59
CA LYS A 149 -11.05 32.43 6.62
C LYS A 149 -11.71 32.62 7.99
N GLU A 150 -12.11 31.53 8.64
CA GLU A 150 -12.79 31.54 9.95
C GLU A 150 -11.81 31.75 11.11
N HIS A 151 -10.59 31.22 10.98
CA HIS A 151 -9.54 31.25 12.00
C HIS A 151 -8.28 32.00 11.49
N PRO A 152 -8.35 33.31 11.19
CA PRO A 152 -7.25 34.06 10.57
C PRO A 152 -6.00 34.19 11.46
N LYS A 153 -6.09 33.87 12.76
CA LYS A 153 -4.91 33.80 13.64
C LYS A 153 -3.99 32.64 13.26
N LEU A 154 -4.55 31.47 12.97
CA LEU A 154 -3.80 30.27 12.57
C LEU A 154 -3.07 30.48 11.25
N ALA A 155 -3.71 31.15 10.28
CA ALA A 155 -3.06 31.56 9.03
C ALA A 155 -1.82 32.42 9.29
N LYS A 156 -1.93 33.41 10.20
CA LYS A 156 -0.84 34.32 10.53
C LYS A 156 0.35 33.63 11.20
N GLN A 157 0.10 32.59 12.00
CA GLN A 157 1.17 31.78 12.62
C GLN A 157 1.99 31.00 11.59
N LEU A 158 1.40 30.69 10.42
CA LEU A 158 2.11 30.14 9.26
C LEU A 158 2.76 31.22 8.39
N GLY A 159 2.78 32.49 8.81
CA GLY A 159 3.27 33.61 7.99
C GLY A 159 2.30 34.09 6.90
N ILE A 160 1.08 33.54 6.84
CA ILE A 160 0.08 33.90 5.83
C ILE A 160 -0.71 35.13 6.31
N LYS A 161 -0.50 36.27 5.66
CA LYS A 161 -1.11 37.55 6.06
C LYS A 161 -2.63 37.57 5.93
N SER A 162 -3.14 37.00 4.84
CA SER A 162 -4.58 36.86 4.57
C SER A 162 -4.87 35.57 3.81
N TYR A 163 -6.00 34.92 4.09
CA TYR A 163 -6.47 33.79 3.28
C TYR A 163 -6.67 34.18 1.80
N LYS A 164 -6.88 35.47 1.51
CA LYS A 164 -7.01 35.99 0.14
C LYS A 164 -5.69 35.98 -0.64
N ASP A 165 -4.57 35.81 0.05
CA ASP A 165 -3.24 35.74 -0.57
C ASP A 165 -2.92 34.32 -1.05
N ILE A 166 -3.73 33.32 -0.66
CA ILE A 166 -3.59 31.94 -1.12
C ILE A 166 -4.08 31.85 -2.58
N GLU A 167 -3.23 31.28 -3.43
CA GLU A 167 -3.51 30.95 -4.84
C GLU A 167 -4.04 29.52 -4.95
N ASP A 168 -3.38 28.55 -4.31
CA ASP A 168 -3.79 27.15 -4.32
C ASP A 168 -3.35 26.42 -3.03
N VAL A 169 -4.01 25.32 -2.73
CA VAL A 169 -3.60 24.34 -1.71
C VAL A 169 -3.02 23.13 -2.44
N ILE A 170 -1.78 22.78 -2.12
CA ILE A 170 -1.04 21.70 -2.78
C ILE A 170 -0.98 20.51 -1.84
N LEU A 171 -1.60 19.40 -2.24
CA LEU A 171 -1.50 18.11 -1.57
C LEU A 171 -0.50 17.24 -2.34
N THR A 172 0.52 16.78 -1.64
CA THR A 172 1.61 15.99 -2.20
C THR A 172 1.64 14.59 -1.62
N SER A 173 2.12 13.64 -2.42
CA SER A 173 2.38 12.29 -1.96
C SER A 173 3.56 11.64 -2.68
N ALA A 174 4.24 10.73 -1.98
CA ALA A 174 5.27 9.82 -2.49
C ALA A 174 5.09 8.44 -1.86
N THR A 175 5.69 7.43 -2.49
CA THR A 175 5.69 6.04 -2.03
C THR A 175 7.09 5.47 -2.10
N GLU A 176 7.48 4.67 -1.11
CA GLU A 176 8.72 3.87 -1.08
C GLU A 176 8.38 2.44 -1.49
N LEU A 177 8.73 2.01 -2.71
CA LEU A 177 8.22 0.75 -3.27
C LEU A 177 9.17 -0.41 -3.03
N GLU A 178 8.83 -1.28 -2.09
CA GLU A 178 9.57 -2.53 -1.89
C GLU A 178 9.06 -3.67 -2.76
N MET A 179 9.96 -4.59 -3.11
CA MET A 179 9.64 -5.77 -3.92
C MET A 179 10.60 -6.92 -3.64
N TRP A 180 10.15 -8.14 -3.95
CA TRP A 180 11.03 -9.31 -4.02
C TRP A 180 11.31 -9.69 -5.47
N VAL A 181 12.58 -10.00 -5.76
CA VAL A 181 13.02 -10.46 -7.07
C VAL A 181 13.63 -11.85 -6.97
N ARG A 182 13.28 -12.73 -7.90
CA ARG A 182 13.75 -14.12 -7.90
C ARG A 182 14.05 -14.67 -9.28
N THR A 183 14.84 -15.73 -9.31
CA THR A 183 14.95 -16.57 -10.51
C THR A 183 13.68 -17.42 -10.66
N PRO A 184 13.03 -17.46 -11.84
CA PRO A 184 11.81 -18.24 -12.06
C PRO A 184 11.97 -19.73 -11.74
N ASN A 185 10.92 -20.35 -11.20
CA ASN A 185 10.83 -21.79 -10.86
C ASN A 185 11.80 -22.28 -9.77
N ASP A 186 12.55 -21.39 -9.12
CA ASP A 186 13.44 -21.77 -8.03
C ASP A 186 12.70 -21.87 -6.69
N ARG A 187 13.17 -22.77 -5.80
CA ARG A 187 12.57 -22.95 -4.46
C ARG A 187 13.41 -22.22 -3.43
N ALA A 188 12.79 -21.24 -2.77
CA ALA A 188 13.43 -20.46 -1.72
C ALA A 188 13.90 -21.35 -0.55
N ASP A 189 15.18 -21.23 -0.18
CA ASP A 189 15.71 -21.79 1.07
C ASP A 189 15.45 -20.81 2.22
N ILE A 190 14.28 -20.95 2.84
CA ILE A 190 13.78 -20.05 3.90
C ILE A 190 14.76 -20.00 5.09
N GLU A 191 15.41 -21.11 5.43
CA GLU A 191 16.35 -21.15 6.56
C GLU A 191 17.60 -20.32 6.28
N LYS A 192 18.14 -20.40 5.06
CA LYS A 192 19.26 -19.53 4.65
C LYS A 192 18.86 -18.06 4.58
N LEU A 193 17.66 -17.77 4.05
CA LEU A 193 17.15 -16.39 3.97
C LEU A 193 16.97 -15.78 5.36
N SER A 194 16.33 -16.51 6.27
CA SER A 194 16.14 -16.09 7.66
C SER A 194 17.47 -15.86 8.37
N THR A 195 18.44 -16.77 8.18
CA THR A 195 19.79 -16.63 8.75
C THR A 195 20.51 -15.38 8.21
N SER A 196 20.48 -15.17 6.89
CA SER A 196 21.08 -13.99 6.22
C SER A 196 20.48 -12.68 6.74
N GLN A 197 19.16 -12.63 6.92
CA GLN A 197 18.47 -11.47 7.50
C GLN A 197 18.86 -11.23 8.97
N MET A 198 18.88 -12.28 9.80
CA MET A 198 19.30 -12.17 11.21
C MET A 198 20.75 -11.68 11.36
N LEU A 199 21.63 -12.10 10.44
CA LEU A 199 23.03 -11.66 10.39
C LEU A 199 23.20 -10.29 9.71
N LYS A 200 22.11 -9.64 9.28
CA LYS A 200 22.08 -8.33 8.57
C LYS A 200 22.99 -8.33 7.34
N GLU A 201 22.92 -9.40 6.56
CA GLU A 201 23.84 -9.63 5.44
C GLU A 201 23.39 -8.99 4.11
N GLN A 202 22.24 -8.32 4.01
CA GLN A 202 21.75 -7.83 2.71
C GLN A 202 21.57 -6.31 2.64
N TYR A 203 21.07 -5.69 3.70
CA TYR A 203 20.74 -4.26 3.73
C TYR A 203 21.94 -3.40 3.28
N TRP A 204 21.72 -2.52 2.28
CA TRP A 204 22.74 -1.67 1.66
C TRP A 204 23.96 -2.38 1.05
N LYS A 205 23.93 -3.71 0.91
CA LYS A 205 24.99 -4.40 0.15
C LYS A 205 24.85 -4.12 -1.34
N ARG A 206 25.99 -4.10 -2.01
CA ARG A 206 26.08 -3.97 -3.46
C ARG A 206 25.28 -5.09 -4.15
N THR A 207 24.31 -4.71 -4.99
CA THR A 207 23.64 -5.64 -5.92
C THR A 207 24.65 -6.22 -6.91
N GLN A 208 24.42 -7.44 -7.40
CA GLN A 208 25.34 -8.12 -8.32
C GLN A 208 24.64 -8.71 -9.54
N GLY A 209 25.40 -8.91 -10.61
CA GLY A 209 24.96 -9.57 -11.83
C GLY A 209 23.68 -8.97 -12.43
N THR A 210 22.73 -9.86 -12.74
CA THR A 210 21.47 -9.53 -13.39
C THR A 210 20.61 -8.57 -12.57
N VAL A 211 20.54 -8.76 -11.25
CA VAL A 211 19.75 -7.89 -10.35
C VAL A 211 20.25 -6.46 -10.41
N ARG A 212 21.57 -6.28 -10.32
CA ARG A 212 22.18 -4.95 -10.42
C ARG A 212 21.83 -4.27 -11.74
N THR A 213 21.95 -5.02 -12.84
CA THR A 213 21.70 -4.49 -14.17
C THR A 213 20.22 -4.10 -14.34
N ALA A 214 19.31 -4.94 -13.85
CA ALA A 214 17.88 -4.66 -13.89
C ALA A 214 17.54 -3.43 -13.04
N LEU A 215 18.03 -3.34 -11.80
CA LEU A 215 17.80 -2.19 -10.92
C LEU A 215 18.32 -0.87 -11.53
N GLU A 216 19.56 -0.86 -12.03
CA GLU A 216 20.15 0.33 -12.67
C GLU A 216 19.34 0.75 -13.92
N LYS A 217 18.86 -0.22 -14.72
CA LYS A 217 18.01 0.05 -15.87
C LYS A 217 16.61 0.52 -15.51
N SER A 218 16.02 0.00 -14.42
CA SER A 218 14.73 0.48 -13.91
C SER A 218 14.86 1.96 -13.55
N ILE A 219 15.86 2.33 -12.75
CA ILE A 219 16.13 3.74 -12.40
C ILE A 219 16.29 4.61 -13.66
N GLN A 220 17.13 4.18 -14.61
CA GLN A 220 17.32 4.93 -15.87
C GLN A 220 16.04 5.04 -16.70
N LEU A 221 15.17 4.03 -16.66
CA LEU A 221 13.89 4.07 -17.36
C LEU A 221 12.93 5.04 -16.67
N LEU A 222 12.81 4.98 -15.34
CA LEU A 222 11.96 5.88 -14.57
C LEU A 222 12.33 7.36 -14.80
N ASP A 223 13.64 7.66 -14.89
CA ASP A 223 14.13 9.00 -15.22
C ASP A 223 13.62 9.51 -16.58
N LYS A 224 13.57 8.63 -17.60
CA LYS A 224 13.01 8.97 -18.93
C LYS A 224 11.52 9.27 -18.92
N TYR A 225 10.78 8.66 -18.00
CA TYR A 225 9.37 8.96 -17.76
C TYR A 225 9.17 10.18 -16.85
N GLY A 226 10.24 10.87 -16.44
CA GLY A 226 10.17 12.08 -15.64
C GLY A 226 9.75 11.84 -14.19
N PHE A 227 9.88 10.61 -13.67
CA PHE A 227 9.57 10.31 -12.27
C PHE A 227 10.62 10.85 -11.29
N GLU A 228 11.78 11.28 -11.78
CA GLU A 228 12.89 11.77 -10.94
C GLU A 228 13.27 10.74 -9.85
N PRO A 229 13.77 9.55 -10.21
CA PRO A 229 14.11 8.51 -9.25
C PRO A 229 15.21 9.00 -8.29
N GLU A 230 15.00 8.81 -7.00
CA GLU A 230 15.89 9.31 -5.94
C GLU A 230 16.89 8.23 -5.54
N MET A 231 16.44 6.98 -5.45
CA MET A 231 17.25 5.88 -4.93
C MET A 231 16.75 4.51 -5.39
N GLY A 232 17.65 3.52 -5.39
CA GLY A 232 17.27 2.12 -5.37
C GLY A 232 18.32 1.28 -4.68
N HIS A 233 17.91 0.41 -3.76
CA HIS A 233 18.81 -0.38 -2.93
C HIS A 233 18.31 -1.78 -2.61
N LYS A 234 19.19 -2.56 -1.99
CA LYS A 234 18.82 -3.81 -1.33
C LYS A 234 18.14 -3.53 -0.02
N GLU A 235 17.07 -4.27 0.20
CA GLU A 235 16.38 -4.36 1.47
C GLU A 235 16.97 -5.43 2.39
N VAL A 236 16.37 -5.59 3.57
CA VAL A 236 16.83 -6.53 4.60
C VAL A 236 16.75 -8.00 4.18
N GLY A 237 15.84 -8.34 3.25
CA GLY A 237 15.62 -9.69 2.75
C GLY A 237 16.56 -10.11 1.61
N GLY A 238 17.03 -11.36 1.66
CA GLY A 238 17.72 -12.01 0.52
C GLY A 238 18.87 -12.92 0.92
N VAL A 239 19.47 -13.58 -0.07
CA VAL A 239 20.69 -14.39 0.11
C VAL A 239 21.72 -14.05 -0.94
N THR A 240 22.99 -14.15 -0.56
CA THR A 240 24.11 -13.95 -1.47
C THR A 240 24.04 -14.94 -2.63
N SER A 241 24.00 -14.42 -3.85
CA SER A 241 23.96 -15.23 -5.06
C SER A 241 25.18 -16.16 -5.14
N LYS A 242 24.98 -17.44 -5.46
CA LYS A 242 26.07 -18.41 -5.65
C LYS A 242 26.52 -18.45 -7.11
N ILE A 243 27.82 -18.56 -7.33
CA ILE A 243 28.39 -18.80 -8.66
C ILE A 243 28.15 -20.27 -9.01
N GLY A 244 27.38 -20.51 -10.07
CA GLY A 244 27.16 -21.84 -10.62
C GLY A 244 28.40 -22.39 -11.33
N THR A 245 28.35 -23.66 -11.71
CA THR A 245 29.44 -24.40 -12.37
C THR A 245 29.93 -23.78 -13.69
N GLY A 246 29.17 -22.85 -14.28
CA GLY A 246 29.55 -22.09 -15.48
C GLY A 246 30.01 -20.64 -15.22
N GLY A 247 30.28 -20.24 -13.98
CA GLY A 247 30.73 -18.87 -13.66
C GLY A 247 29.62 -17.80 -13.64
N LYS A 248 28.38 -18.16 -13.98
CA LYS A 248 27.19 -17.30 -13.85
C LYS A 248 26.53 -17.49 -12.48
N LEU A 249 25.94 -16.43 -11.93
CA LEU A 249 25.11 -16.52 -10.73
C LEU A 249 23.92 -17.44 -11.01
N SER A 250 23.69 -18.46 -10.18
CA SER A 250 22.69 -19.50 -10.43
C SER A 250 21.42 -19.38 -9.60
N TYR A 251 21.39 -18.49 -8.60
CA TYR A 251 20.27 -18.34 -7.67
C TYR A 251 20.17 -16.88 -7.23
N VAL A 252 19.02 -16.26 -7.49
CA VAL A 252 18.65 -14.91 -7.00
C VAL A 252 17.37 -15.02 -6.19
N MET A 253 17.42 -14.49 -4.97
CA MET A 253 16.25 -14.16 -4.16
C MET A 253 16.65 -12.96 -3.29
N GLU A 254 16.23 -11.77 -3.68
CA GLU A 254 16.62 -10.51 -3.04
C GLU A 254 15.40 -9.62 -2.87
N GLN A 255 15.33 -8.90 -1.75
CA GLN A 255 14.39 -7.82 -1.55
C GLN A 255 15.06 -6.51 -1.97
N LEU A 256 14.32 -5.67 -2.67
CA LEU A 256 14.78 -4.38 -3.20
C LEU A 256 13.75 -3.30 -2.90
N GLU A 257 14.19 -2.05 -2.95
CA GLU A 257 13.37 -0.85 -2.86
C GLU A 257 13.79 0.13 -3.97
N ILE A 258 12.81 0.84 -4.53
CA ILE A 258 13.01 1.94 -5.47
C ILE A 258 12.15 3.12 -5.02
N ASP A 259 12.80 4.28 -4.92
CA ASP A 259 12.16 5.53 -4.51
C ASP A 259 12.25 6.55 -5.64
N TRP A 260 11.22 7.37 -5.74
CA TRP A 260 11.14 8.47 -6.68
C TRP A 260 10.45 9.67 -6.06
N LYS A 261 10.63 10.81 -6.71
CA LYS A 261 10.15 12.08 -6.20
C LYS A 261 8.63 12.10 -6.06
N TYR A 262 8.17 12.79 -5.02
CA TYR A 262 6.75 13.06 -4.79
C TYR A 262 6.10 13.81 -5.96
N SER A 263 4.78 13.68 -6.06
CA SER A 263 3.95 14.43 -7.00
C SER A 263 2.68 14.96 -6.31
N THR A 264 1.75 15.55 -7.08
CA THR A 264 0.39 15.79 -6.58
C THR A 264 -0.26 14.47 -6.20
N ALA A 265 -1.18 14.47 -5.24
CA ALA A 265 -1.81 13.25 -4.74
C ALA A 265 -2.35 12.31 -5.85
N LEU A 266 -3.06 12.86 -6.83
CA LEU A 266 -3.64 12.08 -7.92
C LEU A 266 -2.57 11.51 -8.84
N GLN A 267 -1.61 12.35 -9.24
CA GLN A 267 -0.51 11.93 -10.10
C GLN A 267 0.42 10.93 -9.40
N ALA A 268 0.63 11.04 -8.09
CA ALA A 268 1.43 10.08 -7.33
C ALA A 268 0.82 8.67 -7.36
N ALA A 269 -0.50 8.57 -7.24
CA ALA A 269 -1.22 7.30 -7.37
C ALA A 269 -1.26 6.78 -8.82
N ASP A 270 -1.33 7.67 -9.83
CA ASP A 270 -1.15 7.30 -11.23
C ASP A 270 0.28 6.76 -11.48
N ASN A 271 1.29 7.41 -10.90
CA ASN A 271 2.71 7.05 -11.04
C ASN A 271 3.02 5.67 -10.45
N GLU A 272 2.47 5.33 -9.28
CA GLU A 272 2.72 4.03 -8.61
C GLU A 272 2.45 2.86 -9.56
N ILE A 273 1.28 2.86 -10.22
CA ILE A 273 0.89 1.79 -11.15
C ILE A 273 1.89 1.67 -12.29
N VAL A 274 2.25 2.80 -12.90
CA VAL A 274 3.17 2.82 -14.04
C VAL A 274 4.58 2.40 -13.63
N VAL A 275 5.07 2.87 -12.48
CA VAL A 275 6.38 2.48 -11.95
C VAL A 275 6.43 0.98 -11.71
N ARG A 276 5.39 0.40 -11.11
CA ARG A 276 5.30 -1.04 -10.86
C ARG A 276 5.41 -1.84 -12.16
N GLU A 277 4.63 -1.49 -13.18
CA GLU A 277 4.66 -2.13 -14.49
C GLU A 277 6.04 -2.02 -15.16
N LEU A 278 6.64 -0.82 -15.19
CA LEU A 278 7.96 -0.59 -15.79
C LEU A 278 9.05 -1.40 -15.08
N VAL A 279 8.99 -1.50 -13.75
CA VAL A 279 9.92 -2.30 -12.97
C VAL A 279 9.74 -3.79 -13.29
N GLU A 280 8.51 -4.31 -13.34
CA GLU A 280 8.27 -5.71 -13.74
C GLU A 280 8.86 -6.03 -15.10
N ASP A 281 8.64 -5.17 -16.09
CA ASP A 281 9.09 -5.40 -17.47
C ASP A 281 10.61 -5.36 -17.58
N VAL A 282 11.27 -4.42 -16.89
CA VAL A 282 12.74 -4.36 -16.85
C VAL A 282 13.30 -5.62 -16.21
N PHE A 283 12.80 -6.08 -15.06
CA PHE A 283 13.32 -7.30 -14.43
C PHE A 283 13.00 -8.56 -15.24
N ARG A 284 11.81 -8.65 -15.84
CA ARG A 284 11.39 -9.76 -16.70
C ARG A 284 12.26 -9.87 -17.95
N SER A 285 12.61 -8.76 -18.58
CA SER A 285 13.53 -8.74 -19.74
C SER A 285 14.94 -9.23 -19.40
N HIS A 286 15.28 -9.28 -18.10
CA HIS A 286 16.54 -9.83 -17.60
C HIS A 286 16.38 -11.25 -17.02
N GLY A 287 15.24 -11.91 -17.23
CA GLY A 287 14.97 -13.28 -16.79
C GLY A 287 14.71 -13.43 -15.30
N LEU A 288 14.29 -12.35 -14.63
CA LEU A 288 13.90 -12.34 -13.22
C LEU A 288 12.38 -12.17 -13.09
N GLU A 289 11.82 -12.75 -12.05
CA GLU A 289 10.42 -12.54 -11.64
C GLU A 289 10.39 -11.56 -10.47
N VAL A 290 9.53 -10.54 -10.56
CA VAL A 290 9.25 -9.59 -9.49
C VAL A 290 7.94 -9.97 -8.83
N THR A 291 7.84 -9.80 -7.52
CA THR A 291 6.59 -9.87 -6.80
C THR A 291 6.47 -8.71 -5.82
N PHE A 292 5.30 -8.07 -5.89
CA PHE A 292 4.86 -6.97 -5.03
C PHE A 292 3.94 -7.45 -3.90
N ALA A 293 3.83 -8.76 -3.70
CA ALA A 293 3.09 -9.31 -2.57
C ALA A 293 3.65 -8.74 -1.25
N ALA A 294 2.78 -8.42 -0.30
CA ALA A 294 3.16 -7.89 1.01
C ALA A 294 3.96 -8.93 1.82
N LYS A 295 3.68 -10.23 1.65
CA LYS A 295 4.41 -11.32 2.33
C LYS A 295 4.63 -12.52 1.40
N PRO A 296 5.54 -12.41 0.41
CA PRO A 296 5.75 -13.46 -0.58
C PRO A 296 6.39 -14.73 0.03
N LEU A 297 7.08 -14.58 1.17
CA LEU A 297 7.75 -15.66 1.88
C LEU A 297 7.45 -15.60 3.39
N GLU A 298 7.16 -16.77 3.97
CA GLU A 298 7.03 -16.92 5.44
C GLU A 298 8.42 -16.74 6.11
N ASP A 299 8.41 -16.29 7.37
CA ASP A 299 9.60 -16.16 8.26
C ASP A 299 10.74 -15.21 7.81
N VAL A 300 10.54 -14.43 6.74
CA VAL A 300 11.47 -13.37 6.28
C VAL A 300 10.74 -12.04 6.15
N ALA A 301 11.43 -10.92 5.94
CA ALA A 301 10.79 -9.62 5.74
C ALA A 301 9.76 -9.62 4.59
N GLY A 302 8.68 -8.86 4.77
CA GLY A 302 7.67 -8.62 3.75
C GLY A 302 7.92 -7.30 3.03
N SER A 303 7.20 -7.03 1.94
CA SER A 303 7.33 -5.79 1.16
C SER A 303 6.38 -4.70 1.67
N GLY A 304 6.94 -3.55 2.06
CA GLY A 304 6.23 -2.31 2.35
C GLY A 304 5.98 -1.41 1.15
N GLU A 305 5.04 -0.48 1.32
CA GLU A 305 4.89 0.71 0.48
C GLU A 305 4.67 1.90 1.42
N HIS A 306 5.72 2.45 2.02
CA HIS A 306 5.52 3.59 2.93
C HIS A 306 4.96 4.76 2.13
N THR A 307 3.84 5.32 2.59
CA THR A 307 3.16 6.42 1.89
C THR A 307 3.44 7.72 2.63
N HIS A 308 4.09 8.64 1.95
CA HIS A 308 4.35 9.99 2.44
C HIS A 308 3.22 10.92 2.00
N VAL A 309 2.74 11.77 2.91
CA VAL A 309 1.72 12.80 2.63
C VAL A 309 2.14 14.16 3.17
N GLY A 310 2.05 15.18 2.31
CA GLY A 310 2.39 16.57 2.62
C GLY A 310 1.30 17.53 2.19
N VAL A 311 1.20 18.66 2.87
CA VAL A 311 0.29 19.75 2.49
C VAL A 311 1.01 21.09 2.56
N ALA A 312 0.87 21.86 1.49
CA ALA A 312 1.38 23.23 1.41
C ALA A 312 0.32 24.17 0.83
N VAL A 313 0.54 25.46 0.96
CA VAL A 313 -0.21 26.49 0.23
C VAL A 313 0.74 27.25 -0.67
N LYS A 314 0.30 27.52 -1.89
CA LYS A 314 0.96 28.45 -2.81
C LYS A 314 0.31 29.81 -2.65
N LEU A 315 1.11 30.82 -2.39
CA LEU A 315 0.67 32.21 -2.29
C LEU A 315 0.78 32.91 -3.64
N LYS A 316 0.00 33.97 -3.84
CA LYS A 316 -0.02 34.77 -5.09
C LYS A 316 1.30 35.47 -5.42
N ASN A 317 2.20 35.60 -4.45
CA ASN A 317 3.57 36.10 -4.64
C ASN A 317 4.53 35.00 -5.14
N GLY A 318 4.06 33.75 -5.30
CA GLY A 318 4.84 32.58 -5.70
C GLY A 318 5.47 31.81 -4.54
N GLU A 319 5.34 32.28 -3.29
CA GLU A 319 5.87 31.61 -2.11
C GLU A 319 5.06 30.35 -1.78
N ILE A 320 5.77 29.29 -1.37
CA ILE A 320 5.17 28.04 -0.92
C ILE A 320 5.36 27.93 0.59
N VAL A 321 4.27 27.71 1.32
CA VAL A 321 4.27 27.54 2.78
C VAL A 321 3.77 26.14 3.10
N ASN A 322 4.63 25.31 3.70
CA ASN A 322 4.22 24.01 4.22
C ASN A 322 3.39 24.22 5.50
N ILE A 323 2.17 23.68 5.53
CA ILE A 323 1.25 23.97 6.65
C ILE A 323 1.57 23.15 7.89
N PHE A 324 2.36 22.08 7.79
CA PHE A 324 2.72 21.22 8.92
C PHE A 324 3.94 21.74 9.68
N SER A 325 4.75 22.60 9.05
CA SER A 325 5.92 23.19 9.68
C SER A 325 5.54 24.31 10.65
N PRO A 326 6.03 24.29 11.90
CA PRO A 326 5.84 25.38 12.83
C PRO A 326 6.65 26.62 12.41
N GLU A 327 6.32 27.77 13.00
CA GLU A 327 7.06 29.02 12.81
C GLU A 327 8.54 28.87 13.21
N ASN A 328 8.82 28.13 14.28
CA ASN A 328 10.16 27.79 14.72
C ASN A 328 10.36 26.27 14.81
N MET A 329 11.09 25.72 13.83
CA MET A 329 11.41 24.29 13.73
C MET A 329 12.19 23.73 14.92
N LYS A 330 12.89 24.57 15.69
CA LYS A 330 13.71 24.15 16.85
C LYS A 330 12.96 24.18 18.18
N GLU A 331 11.82 24.87 18.24
CA GLU A 331 11.03 24.98 19.46
C GLU A 331 9.82 24.04 19.46
N ASP A 332 9.22 23.81 18.29
CA ASP A 332 8.05 22.97 18.11
C ASP A 332 8.30 21.87 17.08
N TYR A 333 7.62 20.73 17.24
CA TYR A 333 7.69 19.63 16.29
C TYR A 333 6.84 19.88 15.03
N LEU A 334 5.65 20.46 15.22
CA LEU A 334 4.64 20.66 14.20
C LEU A 334 3.91 21.97 14.46
N SER A 335 3.36 22.56 13.41
CA SER A 335 2.33 23.60 13.55
C SER A 335 1.05 23.04 14.16
N GLU A 336 0.08 23.90 14.49
CA GLU A 336 -1.25 23.49 14.90
C GLU A 336 -1.92 22.57 13.86
N PHE A 337 -1.79 22.91 12.57
CA PHE A 337 -2.31 22.07 11.48
C PHE A 337 -1.59 20.73 11.39
N GLY A 338 -0.28 20.71 11.62
CA GLY A 338 0.51 19.47 11.65
C GLY A 338 0.06 18.54 12.78
N TYR A 339 -0.11 19.06 14.00
CA TYR A 339 -0.65 18.25 15.11
C TYR A 339 -2.06 17.76 14.83
N GLY A 340 -2.93 18.61 14.28
CA GLY A 340 -4.28 18.21 13.89
C GLY A 340 -4.28 17.09 12.87
N ALA A 341 -3.48 17.20 11.81
CA ALA A 341 -3.36 16.18 10.79
C ALA A 341 -2.86 14.84 11.34
N LEU A 342 -1.79 14.86 12.15
CA LEU A 342 -1.21 13.66 12.77
C LEU A 342 -2.20 12.96 13.71
N MET A 343 -2.81 13.72 14.63
CA MET A 343 -3.83 13.17 15.53
C MET A 343 -5.03 12.64 14.76
N GLY A 344 -5.41 13.30 13.66
CA GLY A 344 -6.51 12.88 12.79
C GLY A 344 -6.29 11.51 12.18
N ILE A 345 -5.09 11.24 11.63
CA ILE A 345 -4.72 9.92 11.10
C ILE A 345 -4.77 8.87 12.21
N LEU A 346 -4.15 9.14 13.35
CA LEU A 346 -4.03 8.19 14.45
C LEU A 346 -5.40 7.84 15.06
N LYS A 347 -6.22 8.84 15.37
CA LYS A 347 -7.57 8.63 15.92
C LYS A 347 -8.45 7.82 14.98
N ASN A 348 -8.37 8.05 13.68
CA ASN A 348 -9.29 7.46 12.72
C ASN A 348 -8.75 6.18 12.07
N TYR A 349 -7.64 5.63 12.56
CA TYR A 349 -6.95 4.53 11.87
C TYR A 349 -7.79 3.26 11.72
N GLU A 350 -8.74 2.98 12.61
CA GLU A 350 -9.61 1.80 12.50
C GLU A 350 -10.53 1.83 11.26
N VAL A 351 -10.86 3.02 10.75
CA VAL A 351 -11.64 3.18 9.50
C VAL A 351 -10.76 3.45 8.28
N ILE A 352 -9.48 3.76 8.47
CA ILE A 352 -8.46 3.88 7.42
C ILE A 352 -7.90 2.50 7.05
N ASN A 353 -7.53 1.70 8.07
CA ASN A 353 -6.85 0.41 7.92
C ASN A 353 -7.57 -0.59 7.00
N PRO A 354 -8.91 -0.65 6.92
CA PRO A 354 -9.59 -1.51 5.96
C PRO A 354 -9.14 -1.27 4.51
N PHE A 355 -8.89 -0.02 4.12
CA PHE A 355 -8.46 0.37 2.78
C PHE A 355 -6.96 0.16 2.53
N ILE A 356 -6.16 0.10 3.61
CA ILE A 356 -4.72 -0.20 3.55
C ILE A 356 -4.50 -1.72 3.53
N THR A 357 -5.04 -2.43 4.52
CA THR A 357 -4.81 -3.84 4.80
C THR A 357 -6.06 -4.66 4.48
N SER A 358 -6.22 -5.00 3.20
CA SER A 358 -7.46 -5.59 2.66
C SER A 358 -7.31 -7.04 2.19
N SER A 359 -6.13 -7.66 2.31
CA SER A 359 -5.84 -9.03 1.85
C SER A 359 -5.22 -9.90 2.95
N ASN A 360 -5.33 -11.22 2.82
CA ASN A 360 -4.69 -12.15 3.77
C ASN A 360 -3.17 -11.98 3.80
N ASP A 361 -2.58 -11.64 2.65
CA ASP A 361 -1.15 -11.45 2.50
C ASP A 361 -0.66 -10.18 3.23
N ALA A 362 -1.43 -9.09 3.16
CA ALA A 362 -1.17 -7.88 3.93
C ALA A 362 -1.19 -8.13 5.45
N PHE A 363 -2.14 -8.94 5.96
CA PHE A 363 -2.13 -9.38 7.36
C PHE A 363 -0.96 -10.29 7.72
N ASN A 364 -0.41 -11.04 6.76
CA ASN A 364 0.79 -11.83 7.00
C ASN A 364 2.06 -10.97 7.11
N ARG A 365 2.07 -9.77 6.51
CA ARG A 365 3.10 -8.74 6.72
C ARG A 365 2.97 -8.10 8.10
N LEU A 366 1.76 -7.67 8.49
CA LEU A 366 1.48 -6.97 9.75
C LEU A 366 1.44 -7.93 10.96
N LYS A 367 2.60 -8.51 11.34
CA LYS A 367 2.75 -9.36 12.53
C LYS A 367 3.86 -8.85 13.42
N PRO A 368 3.71 -8.90 14.76
CA PRO A 368 4.78 -8.57 15.69
C PRO A 368 6.06 -9.37 15.40
N GLY A 369 7.22 -8.71 15.47
CA GLY A 369 8.54 -9.31 15.25
C GLY A 369 9.13 -9.12 13.86
N PHE A 370 8.43 -8.44 12.95
CA PHE A 370 8.97 -7.89 11.70
C PHE A 370 8.72 -6.37 11.70
N GLU A 371 9.43 -5.61 10.86
CA GLU A 371 9.44 -4.12 10.83
C GLU A 371 8.08 -3.45 10.49
N ALA A 372 6.99 -4.22 10.45
CA ALA A 372 5.66 -3.76 10.06
C ALA A 372 4.86 -3.19 11.24
N PRO A 373 4.27 -1.99 11.11
CA PRO A 373 3.58 -1.33 12.22
C PRO A 373 2.21 -1.96 12.49
N VAL A 374 2.01 -2.44 13.73
CA VAL A 374 0.69 -2.94 14.19
C VAL A 374 0.05 -2.03 15.24
N CYS A 375 0.84 -1.16 15.88
CA CYS A 375 0.34 -0.23 16.89
C CYS A 375 0.00 1.13 16.28
N VAL A 376 -1.14 1.70 16.65
CA VAL A 376 -1.57 3.03 16.23
C VAL A 376 -0.86 4.09 17.07
N VAL A 377 0.40 4.34 16.72
CA VAL A 377 1.32 5.18 17.50
C VAL A 377 2.23 6.00 16.57
N THR A 378 2.64 7.16 17.05
CA THR A 378 3.66 8.03 16.44
C THR A 378 4.85 8.22 17.38
N SER A 379 5.90 8.86 16.88
CA SER A 379 7.08 9.27 17.61
C SER A 379 7.53 10.61 17.03
N LEU A 380 7.75 11.60 17.89
CA LEU A 380 8.10 12.95 17.46
C LEU A 380 9.60 13.23 17.60
N GLY A 381 10.28 12.48 18.48
CA GLY A 381 11.65 12.74 18.90
C GLY A 381 11.72 13.07 20.39
N ILE A 382 12.94 13.04 20.93
CA ILE A 382 13.21 13.37 22.35
C ILE A 382 13.02 14.88 22.59
N ASP A 383 13.43 15.69 21.61
CA ASP A 383 13.27 17.14 21.56
C ASP A 383 13.02 17.58 20.10
N ALA A 384 12.58 18.84 19.90
CA ALA A 384 12.22 19.34 18.59
C ALA A 384 13.40 19.46 17.61
N GLU A 385 14.64 19.50 18.11
CA GLU A 385 15.87 19.54 17.32
C GLU A 385 16.37 18.14 16.94
N THR A 386 15.84 17.09 17.56
CA THR A 386 16.23 15.70 17.33
C THR A 386 15.04 14.91 16.79
N PRO A 387 14.82 14.94 15.45
CA PRO A 387 13.74 14.18 14.83
C PRO A 387 13.79 12.70 15.20
N SER A 388 12.62 12.11 15.39
CA SER A 388 12.51 10.68 15.65
C SER A 388 13.16 9.84 14.54
N ARG A 389 13.80 8.76 14.96
CA ARG A 389 14.21 7.65 14.09
C ARG A 389 13.52 6.33 14.45
N ASN A 390 12.49 6.39 15.29
CA ASN A 390 11.75 5.21 15.70
C ASN A 390 11.05 4.61 14.48
N ARG A 391 11.42 3.38 14.13
CA ARG A 391 10.86 2.66 12.98
C ARG A 391 9.70 1.72 13.36
N SER A 392 9.43 1.53 14.64
CA SER A 392 8.38 0.63 15.16
C SER A 392 6.95 1.20 15.11
N ILE A 393 6.81 2.47 14.72
CA ILE A 393 5.58 3.25 14.80
C ILE A 393 4.81 3.27 13.46
N LEU A 394 3.52 3.59 13.52
CA LEU A 394 2.62 3.63 12.36
C LEU A 394 2.79 4.89 11.51
N VAL A 395 2.85 6.07 12.14
CA VAL A 395 2.95 7.37 11.44
C VAL A 395 4.19 8.11 11.89
N GLY A 396 5.20 8.18 11.02
CA GLY A 396 6.42 8.96 11.23
C GLY A 396 6.22 10.43 10.90
N VAL A 397 6.90 11.30 11.64
CA VAL A 397 6.99 12.73 11.33
C VAL A 397 8.36 13.01 10.74
N ILE A 398 8.41 13.17 9.42
CA ILE A 398 9.66 13.40 8.69
C ILE A 398 9.89 14.90 8.59
N ARG A 399 11.05 15.37 9.07
CA ARG A 399 11.38 16.80 9.16
C ARG A 399 12.83 17.04 8.81
N ASP A 400 13.08 18.17 8.17
CA ASP A 400 14.41 18.73 7.99
C ASP A 400 14.41 20.13 8.62
N LEU A 401 15.26 20.35 9.62
CA LEU A 401 15.32 21.62 10.35
C LEU A 401 15.79 22.79 9.47
N ASP A 402 16.56 22.49 8.42
CA ASP A 402 17.06 23.48 7.47
C ASP A 402 16.12 23.66 6.26
N ASN A 403 15.14 22.77 6.09
CA ASN A 403 14.15 22.83 5.03
C ASN A 403 12.72 22.59 5.55
N PRO A 404 12.02 23.67 5.97
CA PRO A 404 10.63 23.58 6.41
C PRO A 404 9.66 23.02 5.36
N LEU A 405 10.01 23.01 4.07
CA LEU A 405 9.15 22.40 3.05
C LEU A 405 9.14 20.88 3.11
N ALA A 406 10.15 20.26 3.73
CA ALA A 406 10.30 18.80 3.81
C ALA A 406 9.38 18.14 4.85
N THR A 407 8.76 18.90 5.75
CA THR A 407 7.91 18.38 6.84
C THR A 407 6.70 17.65 6.28
N ARG A 408 6.57 16.35 6.57
CA ARG A 408 5.51 15.47 6.07
C ARG A 408 5.27 14.29 7.00
N PHE A 409 4.20 13.54 6.75
CA PHE A 409 3.90 12.31 7.46
C PHE A 409 4.22 11.09 6.62
N GLU A 410 4.83 10.08 7.23
CA GLU A 410 5.13 8.78 6.64
C GLU A 410 4.22 7.73 7.28
N VAL A 411 3.26 7.20 6.52
CA VAL A 411 2.38 6.11 6.97
C VAL A 411 2.96 4.79 6.49
N ARG A 412 3.33 3.91 7.42
CA ARG A 412 4.15 2.72 7.11
C ARG A 412 3.39 1.41 6.89
N SER A 413 2.10 1.42 7.18
CA SER A 413 1.24 0.25 7.02
C SER A 413 0.91 -0.15 5.58
N PRO A 414 0.88 0.75 4.57
CA PRO A 414 0.61 0.33 3.20
C PRO A 414 1.69 -0.61 2.66
N ASN A 415 1.27 -1.35 1.63
CA ASN A 415 2.06 -2.35 0.93
C ASN A 415 1.83 -2.20 -0.57
N PRO A 416 2.68 -2.79 -1.43
CA PRO A 416 2.63 -2.55 -2.87
C PRO A 416 1.34 -2.99 -3.59
N MET A 417 0.44 -3.69 -2.89
CA MET A 417 -0.88 -4.11 -3.39
C MET A 417 -2.04 -3.33 -2.74
N SER A 418 -1.74 -2.33 -1.90
CA SER A 418 -2.73 -1.38 -1.39
C SER A 418 -3.23 -0.50 -2.53
N ASN A 419 -4.52 -0.14 -2.54
CA ASN A 419 -5.05 0.80 -3.52
C ASN A 419 -4.66 2.23 -3.10
N THR A 420 -3.53 2.74 -3.59
CA THR A 420 -2.93 4.02 -3.17
C THR A 420 -3.92 5.18 -3.27
N TYR A 421 -4.84 5.18 -4.24
CA TYR A 421 -5.91 6.18 -4.32
C TYR A 421 -6.81 6.19 -3.07
N LEU A 422 -7.25 5.03 -2.62
CA LEU A 422 -8.11 4.91 -1.43
C LEU A 422 -7.32 5.15 -0.14
N VAL A 423 -6.05 4.72 -0.09
CA VAL A 423 -5.13 5.05 1.01
C VAL A 423 -5.06 6.58 1.17
N LEU A 424 -4.67 7.30 0.13
CA LEU A 424 -4.59 8.76 0.15
C LEU A 424 -5.92 9.42 0.48
N SER A 425 -7.03 8.93 -0.10
CA SER A 425 -8.37 9.47 0.16
C SER A 425 -8.72 9.43 1.65
N THR A 426 -8.50 8.28 2.30
CA THR A 426 -8.80 8.10 3.72
C THR A 426 -7.85 8.91 4.61
N LEU A 427 -6.56 8.99 4.26
CA LEU A 427 -5.59 9.83 4.98
C LEU A 427 -5.96 11.31 4.91
N TYR A 428 -6.33 11.84 3.74
CA TYR A 428 -6.72 13.25 3.61
C TYR A 428 -8.02 13.57 4.37
N GLN A 429 -9.02 12.68 4.38
CA GLN A 429 -10.22 12.86 5.20
C GLN A 429 -9.89 12.88 6.70
N ALA A 430 -9.04 11.95 7.15
CA ALA A 430 -8.63 11.88 8.55
C ALA A 430 -7.80 13.08 9.00
N MET A 431 -6.86 13.54 8.18
CA MET A 431 -6.09 14.75 8.48
C MET A 431 -6.98 15.98 8.56
N LEU A 432 -7.96 16.11 7.67
CA LEU A 432 -8.90 17.23 7.67
C LEU A 432 -9.76 17.26 8.94
N ASP A 433 -10.24 16.12 9.40
CA ASP A 433 -11.02 15.99 10.65
C ASP A 433 -10.23 16.53 11.85
N GLY A 434 -8.98 16.10 12.00
CA GLY A 434 -8.13 16.57 13.10
C GLY A 434 -7.73 18.04 12.97
N ILE A 435 -7.43 18.52 11.75
CA ILE A 435 -7.18 19.94 11.49
C ILE A 435 -8.37 20.80 11.91
N LYS A 436 -9.59 20.39 11.55
CA LYS A 436 -10.81 21.11 11.91
C LYS A 436 -11.01 21.17 13.42
N ALA A 437 -10.83 20.03 14.12
CA ALA A 437 -10.95 19.98 15.57
C ALA A 437 -9.93 20.89 16.26
N VAL A 438 -8.68 20.93 15.78
CA VAL A 438 -7.67 21.86 16.30
C VAL A 438 -8.05 23.31 16.05
N ALA A 439 -8.51 23.64 14.84
CA ALA A 439 -8.89 25.00 14.51
C ALA A 439 -10.02 25.54 15.41
N GLU A 440 -11.01 24.69 15.69
CA GLU A 440 -12.14 25.00 16.60
C GLU A 440 -11.71 25.08 18.07
N SER A 441 -10.71 24.29 18.49
CA SER A 441 -10.26 24.24 19.89
C SER A 441 -9.56 25.52 20.37
N GLY A 442 -8.90 26.25 19.47
CA GLY A 442 -8.07 27.42 19.80
C GLY A 442 -6.80 27.10 20.61
N LYS A 443 -6.40 25.82 20.69
CA LYS A 443 -5.18 25.37 21.39
C LYS A 443 -3.92 25.74 20.61
N ASN A 444 -2.85 26.07 21.33
CA ASN A 444 -1.52 26.32 20.74
C ASN A 444 -0.69 25.03 20.60
N THR A 445 0.47 25.13 19.93
CA THR A 445 1.40 24.00 19.70
C THR A 445 1.80 23.24 20.96
N LYS A 446 2.05 23.91 22.10
CA LYS A 446 2.41 23.23 23.36
C LYS A 446 1.26 22.48 24.01
N GLU A 447 0.04 23.01 23.91
CA GLU A 447 -1.15 22.30 24.37
C GLU A 447 -1.45 21.07 23.50
N LEU A 448 -1.20 21.17 22.18
CA LEU A 448 -1.37 20.07 21.24
C LEU A 448 -0.28 19.00 21.38
N GLU A 449 0.96 19.41 21.66
CA GLU A 449 2.05 18.50 22.02
C GLU A 449 1.68 17.68 23.27
N LYS A 450 1.10 18.33 24.28
CA LYS A 450 0.60 17.64 25.48
C LYS A 450 -0.55 16.71 25.15
N GLU A 451 -1.47 17.11 24.27
CA GLU A 451 -2.61 16.28 23.85
C GLU A 451 -2.13 14.95 23.24
N ILE A 452 -1.25 14.99 22.24
CA ILE A 452 -0.77 13.77 21.57
C ILE A 452 0.13 12.92 22.48
N SER A 453 0.71 13.54 23.52
CA SER A 453 1.57 12.88 24.52
C SER A 453 0.81 12.45 25.79
N LYS A 454 -0.52 12.55 25.81
CA LYS A 454 -1.33 12.19 26.98
C LYS A 454 -1.12 10.73 27.38
N ALA A 455 -1.24 10.45 28.68
CA ALA A 455 -1.25 9.08 29.16
C ALA A 455 -2.63 8.42 28.93
N PRO A 456 -2.71 7.09 28.82
CA PRO A 456 -3.98 6.36 28.91
C PRO A 456 -4.73 6.72 30.21
N GLY A 457 -6.03 7.00 30.10
CA GLY A 457 -6.91 7.41 31.21
C GLY A 457 -6.98 8.93 31.43
N GLU A 458 -6.12 9.73 30.80
CA GLU A 458 -6.21 11.18 30.85
C GLU A 458 -7.30 11.72 29.91
N ASP A 459 -8.04 12.73 30.37
CA ASP A 459 -9.04 13.41 29.56
C ASP A 459 -8.38 14.13 28.38
N SER A 460 -9.10 14.17 27.26
CA SER A 460 -8.62 14.61 25.96
C SER A 460 -9.75 15.33 25.23
N PHE A 461 -9.41 16.37 24.46
CA PHE A 461 -10.44 17.10 23.70
C PHE A 461 -10.77 16.39 22.39
N TYR A 462 -9.82 15.63 21.83
CA TYR A 462 -9.97 15.01 20.51
C TYR A 462 -9.66 13.50 20.50
N LEU A 463 -8.57 13.07 21.13
CA LEU A 463 -8.11 11.67 21.16
C LEU A 463 -8.91 10.83 22.18
N GLU A 464 -8.89 9.51 22.02
CA GLU A 464 -9.60 8.63 22.95
C GLU A 464 -8.92 8.60 24.34
N LYS A 465 -9.74 8.70 25.38
CA LYS A 465 -9.30 8.75 26.78
C LYS A 465 -8.41 7.58 27.19
N GLU A 466 -8.81 6.36 26.86
CA GLU A 466 -8.13 5.15 27.34
C GLU A 466 -6.89 4.76 26.50
N ARG A 467 -6.53 5.55 25.49
CA ARG A 467 -5.42 5.23 24.56
C ARG A 467 -4.24 6.18 24.70
N GLY A 468 -3.06 5.64 24.41
CA GLY A 468 -1.84 6.41 24.14
C GLY A 468 -1.57 6.44 22.64
N TYR A 469 -0.97 7.54 22.16
CA TYR A 469 -0.73 7.75 20.72
C TYR A 469 0.72 8.09 20.38
N ARG A 470 1.56 8.36 21.39
CA ARG A 470 2.98 8.68 21.22
C ARG A 470 3.83 7.70 22.04
N SER A 471 4.89 7.18 21.43
CA SER A 471 5.96 6.49 22.14
C SER A 471 7.30 6.72 21.43
N GLU A 472 8.30 7.14 22.19
CA GLU A 472 9.67 7.28 21.69
C GLU A 472 10.48 5.98 21.82
N GLU A 473 9.92 4.99 22.54
CA GLU A 473 10.50 3.66 22.70
C GLU A 473 10.15 2.76 21.51
N ASP A 474 10.98 1.77 21.21
CA ASP A 474 10.60 0.70 20.29
C ASP A 474 9.42 -0.09 20.89
N VAL A 475 8.24 -0.01 20.26
CA VAL A 475 7.03 -0.59 20.86
C VAL A 475 7.06 -2.12 20.92
N PHE A 476 7.90 -2.76 20.10
CA PHE A 476 8.03 -4.21 20.07
C PHE A 476 8.97 -4.76 21.13
N GLU A 477 10.02 -4.01 21.44
CA GLU A 477 11.02 -4.40 22.45
C GLU A 477 10.63 -3.95 23.87
N TYR A 478 10.05 -2.76 24.00
CA TYR A 478 9.78 -2.15 25.31
C TYR A 478 8.51 -2.70 25.97
N TYR A 479 7.44 -2.94 25.20
CA TYR A 479 6.15 -3.38 25.71
C TYR A 479 5.89 -4.85 25.39
N THR A 480 5.24 -5.53 26.32
CA THR A 480 4.59 -6.82 26.06
C THR A 480 3.40 -6.65 25.12
N GLU A 481 2.92 -7.75 24.52
CA GLU A 481 1.73 -7.72 23.67
C GLU A 481 0.47 -7.26 24.43
N GLU A 482 0.29 -7.72 25.67
CA GLU A 482 -0.82 -7.29 26.53
C GLU A 482 -0.77 -5.79 26.81
N GLU A 483 0.40 -5.24 27.09
CA GLU A 483 0.60 -3.80 27.29
C GLU A 483 0.33 -3.01 26.01
N ARG A 484 0.83 -3.47 24.87
CA ARG A 484 0.56 -2.82 23.57
C ARG A 484 -0.94 -2.78 23.28
N ASN A 485 -1.63 -3.90 23.42
CA ASN A 485 -3.07 -3.98 23.15
C ASN A 485 -3.86 -3.08 24.10
N LYS A 486 -3.43 -2.98 25.36
CA LYS A 486 -4.05 -2.10 26.35
C LYS A 486 -3.81 -0.61 26.07
N ILE A 487 -2.59 -0.22 25.69
CA ILE A 487 -2.19 1.18 25.53
C ILE A 487 -2.57 1.72 24.14
N PHE A 488 -2.25 0.98 23.09
CA PHE A 488 -2.37 1.42 21.70
C PHE A 488 -3.61 0.85 20.99
N GLY A 489 -4.32 -0.08 21.63
CA GLY A 489 -5.46 -0.80 21.06
C GLY A 489 -5.06 -2.13 20.41
N GLU A 490 -6.02 -3.06 20.35
CA GLU A 490 -5.83 -4.37 19.73
C GLU A 490 -5.96 -4.27 18.20
N PRO A 491 -4.93 -4.64 17.42
CA PRO A 491 -5.01 -4.62 15.97
C PRO A 491 -5.88 -5.78 15.45
N PRO A 492 -6.61 -5.61 14.33
CA PRO A 492 -7.30 -6.73 13.70
C PRO A 492 -6.29 -7.77 13.21
N ALA A 493 -6.65 -9.05 13.33
CA ALA A 493 -5.81 -10.17 12.91
C ALA A 493 -6.26 -10.80 11.58
N THR A 494 -7.45 -10.44 11.07
CA THR A 494 -7.97 -10.92 9.79
C THR A 494 -8.62 -9.79 8.97
N VAL A 495 -8.82 -10.05 7.68
CA VAL A 495 -9.54 -9.16 6.77
C VAL A 495 -10.96 -8.88 7.28
N TRP A 496 -11.65 -9.90 7.81
CA TRP A 496 -13.00 -9.74 8.35
C TRP A 496 -13.04 -8.83 9.58
N GLU A 497 -12.12 -9.03 10.54
CA GLU A 497 -12.05 -8.19 11.74
C GLU A 497 -11.79 -6.72 11.37
N ASN A 498 -10.95 -6.49 10.37
CA ASN A 498 -10.63 -5.15 9.90
C ASN A 498 -11.83 -4.48 9.22
N ILE A 499 -12.50 -5.16 8.27
CA ILE A 499 -13.71 -4.62 7.63
C ILE A 499 -14.79 -4.32 8.68
N LYS A 500 -14.94 -5.17 9.71
CA LYS A 500 -15.93 -4.98 10.79
C LYS A 500 -15.71 -3.66 11.55
N ASN A 501 -14.52 -3.07 11.53
CA ASN A 501 -14.26 -1.77 12.13
C ASN A 501 -15.04 -0.64 11.44
N LEU A 502 -15.32 -0.73 10.13
CA LEU A 502 -16.17 0.25 9.45
C LEU A 502 -17.58 0.32 10.08
N GLN A 503 -18.08 -0.80 10.61
CA GLN A 503 -19.38 -0.88 11.26
C GLN A 503 -19.30 -0.61 12.77
N LYS A 504 -18.25 -1.08 13.45
CA LYS A 504 -18.05 -0.88 14.89
C LYS A 504 -17.73 0.58 15.23
N CYS A 505 -16.98 1.26 14.35
CA CYS A 505 -16.53 2.62 14.54
C CYS A 505 -17.35 3.59 13.68
N GLU A 506 -18.68 3.48 13.76
CA GLU A 506 -19.61 4.26 12.93
C GLU A 506 -19.37 5.78 13.03
N ASP A 507 -19.08 6.29 14.24
CA ASP A 507 -18.75 7.71 14.45
C ASP A 507 -17.49 8.13 13.67
N LYS A 508 -16.46 7.28 13.64
CA LYS A 508 -15.24 7.52 12.85
C LYS A 508 -15.55 7.35 11.36
N LYS A 509 -16.40 6.42 10.95
CA LYS A 509 -16.76 6.21 9.53
C LYS A 509 -17.35 7.48 8.91
N GLN A 510 -18.04 8.31 9.70
CA GLN A 510 -18.61 9.58 9.21
C GLN A 510 -17.56 10.53 8.62
N ILE A 511 -16.30 10.45 9.05
CA ILE A 511 -15.22 11.28 8.48
C ILE A 511 -14.97 10.96 7.01
N LEU A 512 -15.22 9.72 6.56
CA LEU A 512 -15.04 9.32 5.16
C LEU A 512 -16.16 9.89 4.26
N LEU A 513 -17.35 10.05 4.82
CA LEU A 513 -18.53 10.56 4.09
C LEU A 513 -18.51 12.09 3.95
N TYR A 514 -17.65 12.78 4.70
CA TYR A 514 -17.58 14.23 4.69
C TYR A 514 -17.19 14.75 3.30
N GLY A 515 -17.95 15.74 2.80
CA GLY A 515 -17.75 16.28 1.45
C GLY A 515 -18.13 15.33 0.32
N GLU A 516 -18.92 14.28 0.59
CA GLU A 516 -19.30 13.24 -0.38
C GLU A 516 -18.11 12.55 -1.05
N VAL A 517 -16.96 12.53 -0.37
CA VAL A 517 -15.72 11.91 -0.86
C VAL A 517 -15.93 10.42 -1.02
N PHE A 518 -16.30 9.75 0.06
CA PHE A 518 -16.94 8.46 0.02
C PHE A 518 -18.46 8.63 0.09
N THR A 519 -19.17 7.68 -0.51
CA THR A 519 -20.61 7.52 -0.30
C THR A 519 -20.85 6.19 0.39
N GLU A 520 -21.98 6.02 1.08
CA GLU A 520 -22.37 4.73 1.66
C GLU A 520 -22.35 3.62 0.62
N LYS A 521 -22.70 3.92 -0.63
CA LYS A 521 -22.66 2.96 -1.74
C LYS A 521 -21.22 2.52 -2.08
N ILE A 522 -20.27 3.45 -2.06
CA ILE A 522 -18.84 3.18 -2.31
C ILE A 522 -18.25 2.36 -1.17
N ILE A 523 -18.47 2.77 0.08
CA ILE A 523 -18.00 2.01 1.26
C ILE A 523 -18.59 0.61 1.21
N LYS A 524 -19.89 0.47 0.91
CA LYS A 524 -20.52 -0.84 0.81
C LYS A 524 -19.95 -1.69 -0.33
N SER A 525 -19.63 -1.07 -1.46
CA SER A 525 -19.01 -1.75 -2.59
C SER A 525 -17.64 -2.31 -2.21
N PHE A 526 -16.83 -1.51 -1.52
CA PHE A 526 -15.54 -1.93 -0.97
C PHE A 526 -15.65 -3.07 0.05
N GLU A 527 -16.61 -3.00 0.99
CA GLU A 527 -16.84 -4.08 1.96
C GLU A 527 -17.17 -5.40 1.25
N LEU A 528 -18.07 -5.35 0.25
CA LEU A 528 -18.53 -6.53 -0.48
C LEU A 528 -17.41 -7.16 -1.30
N SER A 529 -16.63 -6.35 -2.01
CA SER A 529 -15.53 -6.83 -2.85
C SER A 529 -14.41 -7.43 -2.02
N THR A 530 -14.04 -6.78 -0.92
CA THR A 530 -12.99 -7.24 -0.02
C THR A 530 -13.39 -8.52 0.69
N LEU A 531 -14.65 -8.61 1.14
CA LEU A 531 -15.20 -9.82 1.76
C LEU A 531 -15.21 -11.00 0.76
N ASP A 532 -15.67 -10.79 -0.47
CA ASP A 532 -15.70 -11.83 -1.50
C ASP A 532 -14.29 -12.35 -1.82
N ARG A 533 -13.31 -11.44 -1.94
CA ARG A 533 -11.89 -11.79 -2.11
C ARG A 533 -11.39 -12.62 -0.93
N TRP A 534 -11.63 -12.20 0.31
CA TRP A 534 -11.20 -12.93 1.51
C TRP A 534 -11.79 -14.34 1.57
N ILE A 535 -13.10 -14.48 1.34
CA ILE A 535 -13.78 -15.79 1.31
C ILE A 535 -13.17 -16.69 0.24
N THR A 536 -12.99 -16.16 -0.97
CA THR A 536 -12.48 -16.91 -2.12
C THR A 536 -11.04 -17.34 -1.92
N GLU A 537 -10.17 -16.45 -1.45
CA GLU A 537 -8.77 -16.77 -1.13
C GLU A 537 -8.66 -17.79 -0.02
N LEU A 538 -9.37 -17.58 1.10
CA LEU A 538 -9.31 -18.48 2.24
C LEU A 538 -9.76 -19.89 1.84
N LYS A 539 -10.90 -19.98 1.15
CA LYS A 539 -11.49 -21.26 0.73
C LYS A 539 -10.67 -22.00 -0.33
N ASN A 540 -10.26 -21.29 -1.38
CA ASN A 540 -9.77 -21.92 -2.62
C ASN A 540 -8.24 -21.88 -2.75
N ARG A 541 -7.55 -20.92 -2.12
CA ARG A 541 -6.09 -20.79 -2.20
C ARG A 541 -5.42 -21.22 -0.89
N ILE A 542 -5.76 -20.58 0.23
CA ILE A 542 -5.05 -20.77 1.51
C ILE A 542 -5.28 -22.18 2.06
N LEU A 543 -6.54 -22.62 2.18
CA LEU A 543 -6.84 -23.98 2.65
C LEU A 543 -6.22 -25.04 1.73
N GLN A 544 -6.26 -24.82 0.41
CA GLN A 544 -5.69 -25.75 -0.55
C GLN A 544 -4.17 -25.84 -0.44
N HIS A 545 -3.49 -24.70 -0.32
CA HIS A 545 -2.06 -24.63 -0.10
C HIS A 545 -1.65 -25.34 1.21
N ASN A 546 -2.37 -25.09 2.31
CA ASN A 546 -2.11 -25.74 3.59
C ASN A 546 -2.33 -27.27 3.50
N ILE A 547 -3.33 -27.74 2.75
CA ILE A 547 -3.53 -29.18 2.47
C ILE A 547 -2.32 -29.77 1.76
N GLU A 548 -1.78 -29.09 0.75
CA GLU A 548 -0.60 -29.54 0.01
C GLU A 548 0.63 -29.65 0.91
N ILE A 549 0.86 -28.69 1.79
CA ILE A 549 1.94 -28.72 2.78
C ILE A 549 1.77 -29.90 3.73
N LEU A 550 0.59 -30.08 4.32
CA LEU A 550 0.34 -31.18 5.26
C LEU A 550 0.52 -32.55 4.59
N ARG A 551 0.23 -32.68 3.29
CA ARG A 551 0.47 -33.91 2.51
C ARG A 551 1.96 -34.20 2.30
N GLN A 552 2.80 -33.16 2.26
CA GLN A 552 4.26 -33.33 2.16
C GLN A 552 4.89 -33.81 3.47
N PHE A 553 4.28 -33.53 4.62
CA PHE A 553 4.77 -34.02 5.92
C PHE A 553 4.55 -35.53 6.03
N LYS A 554 5.64 -36.29 5.86
CA LYS A 554 5.67 -37.76 5.93
C LYS A 554 6.59 -38.21 7.06
N ARG A 555 6.30 -39.40 7.59
CA ARG A 555 7.19 -40.10 8.53
C ARG A 555 8.47 -40.44 7.78
N ILE A 556 9.61 -40.07 8.34
CA ILE A 556 10.92 -40.22 7.69
C ILE A 556 11.96 -40.91 8.58
N HIS A 557 11.66 -41.17 9.85
CA HIS A 557 12.47 -42.06 10.66
C HIS A 557 12.31 -43.51 10.17
N ASP A 558 13.39 -44.27 10.23
CA ASP A 558 13.35 -45.71 10.05
C ASP A 558 12.70 -46.37 11.27
N VAL A 559 11.84 -47.36 11.06
CA VAL A 559 11.11 -48.02 12.16
C VAL A 559 12.03 -48.88 13.02
N GLU A 560 13.08 -49.45 12.44
CA GLU A 560 14.03 -50.32 13.13
C GLU A 560 15.05 -49.53 13.96
N PHE A 561 15.35 -48.29 13.55
CA PHE A 561 16.35 -47.43 14.20
C PHE A 561 15.74 -46.20 14.88
N ALA A 562 14.41 -46.09 14.94
CA ALA A 562 13.73 -44.98 15.60
C ALA A 562 14.02 -44.97 17.09
N THR A 563 14.32 -43.79 17.62
CA THR A 563 14.27 -43.56 19.06
C THR A 563 12.83 -43.31 19.51
N ASP A 564 12.56 -43.47 20.80
CA ASP A 564 11.25 -43.13 21.39
C ASP A 564 10.87 -41.66 21.11
N LEU A 565 11.87 -40.77 21.07
CA LEU A 565 11.67 -39.36 20.76
C LEU A 565 11.17 -39.17 19.33
N ASP A 566 11.72 -39.90 18.35
CA ASP A 566 11.32 -39.80 16.94
C ASP A 566 9.88 -40.27 16.72
N VAL A 567 9.46 -41.29 17.46
CA VAL A 567 8.08 -41.81 17.45
C VAL A 567 7.14 -40.77 18.05
N VAL A 568 7.45 -40.26 19.25
CA VAL A 568 6.63 -39.26 19.96
C VAL A 568 6.49 -37.97 19.16
N MET A 569 7.57 -37.49 18.54
CA MET A 569 7.53 -36.31 17.68
C MET A 569 6.62 -36.51 16.47
N TRP A 570 6.74 -37.66 15.79
CA TRP A 570 5.88 -37.97 14.66
C TRP A 570 4.40 -38.12 15.08
N GLU A 571 4.11 -38.72 16.22
CA GLU A 571 2.73 -38.82 16.74
C GLU A 571 2.12 -37.44 16.98
N LYS A 572 2.86 -36.49 17.57
CA LYS A 572 2.41 -35.10 17.73
C LYS A 572 2.07 -34.46 16.38
N ILE A 573 2.96 -34.61 15.39
CA ILE A 573 2.75 -34.11 14.03
C ILE A 573 1.51 -34.75 13.40
N TYR A 574 1.37 -36.07 13.51
CA TYR A 574 0.25 -36.81 12.94
C TYR A 574 -1.09 -36.39 13.57
N ASN A 575 -1.14 -36.21 14.89
CA ASN A 575 -2.34 -35.75 15.60
C ASN A 575 -2.76 -34.36 15.15
N LEU A 576 -1.81 -33.42 14.99
CA LEU A 576 -2.08 -32.10 14.42
C LEU A 576 -2.57 -32.18 12.97
N LYS A 577 -1.98 -33.04 12.13
CA LYS A 577 -2.47 -33.27 10.75
C LYS A 577 -3.92 -33.74 10.74
N VAL A 578 -4.27 -34.67 11.63
CA VAL A 578 -5.65 -35.17 11.77
C VAL A 578 -6.58 -34.05 12.20
N TYR A 579 -6.21 -33.28 13.22
CA TYR A 579 -6.99 -32.13 13.68
C TYR A 579 -7.26 -31.10 12.58
N LEU A 580 -6.22 -30.75 11.82
CA LEU A 580 -6.29 -29.74 10.76
C LEU A 580 -7.13 -30.19 9.57
N MET A 581 -6.92 -31.42 9.09
CA MET A 581 -7.33 -31.82 7.73
C MET A 581 -8.27 -33.03 7.66
N LYS A 582 -8.39 -33.84 8.72
CA LYS A 582 -9.12 -35.12 8.65
C LYS A 582 -10.34 -35.14 9.57
N ASP A 583 -11.52 -35.26 8.97
CA ASP A 583 -12.76 -35.52 9.70
C ASP A 583 -12.77 -36.93 10.30
N SER A 584 -13.41 -37.09 11.46
CA SER A 584 -13.83 -38.36 12.06
C SER A 584 -15.36 -38.45 12.08
N LEU A 585 -15.90 -39.56 12.60
CA LEU A 585 -17.35 -39.74 12.76
C LEU A 585 -17.96 -38.72 13.74
N ASP A 586 -17.18 -38.32 14.74
CA ASP A 586 -17.58 -37.48 15.88
C ASP A 586 -17.07 -36.04 15.77
N ARG A 587 -16.07 -35.76 14.92
CA ARG A 587 -15.42 -34.45 14.86
C ARG A 587 -15.08 -34.02 13.44
N LYS A 588 -15.45 -32.78 13.10
CA LYS A 588 -15.00 -32.11 11.89
C LYS A 588 -13.60 -31.53 12.07
N SER A 589 -12.75 -31.69 11.06
CA SER A 589 -11.43 -31.06 11.01
C SER A 589 -11.55 -29.54 11.00
N LEU A 590 -10.47 -28.85 11.37
CA LEU A 590 -10.42 -27.39 11.35
C LEU A 590 -10.73 -26.83 9.95
N PHE A 591 -10.17 -27.43 8.90
CA PHE A 591 -10.42 -27.00 7.51
C PHE A 591 -11.89 -27.19 7.09
N THR A 592 -12.53 -28.29 7.51
CA THR A 592 -13.96 -28.48 7.26
C THR A 592 -14.80 -27.46 8.03
N ARG A 593 -14.47 -27.16 9.29
CA ARG A 593 -15.15 -26.15 10.11
C ARG A 593 -15.07 -24.76 9.47
N ILE A 594 -13.90 -24.36 8.96
CA ILE A 594 -13.73 -23.09 8.22
C ILE A 594 -14.63 -23.06 6.99
N ARG A 595 -14.59 -24.11 6.15
CA ARG A 595 -15.43 -24.17 4.94
C ARG A 595 -16.93 -24.09 5.27
N THR A 596 -17.36 -24.76 6.33
CA THR A 596 -18.74 -24.70 6.80
C THR A 596 -19.11 -23.29 7.25
N ALA A 597 -18.29 -22.66 8.11
CA ALA A 597 -18.52 -21.29 8.58
C ALA A 597 -18.64 -20.29 7.43
N LEU A 598 -17.74 -20.37 6.43
CA LEU A 598 -17.82 -19.55 5.21
C LEU A 598 -19.09 -19.83 4.40
N ALA A 599 -19.49 -21.11 4.25
CA ALA A 599 -20.70 -21.48 3.51
C ALA A 599 -22.00 -21.02 4.21
N THR A 600 -22.02 -21.02 5.55
CA THR A 600 -23.14 -20.52 6.35
C THR A 600 -23.07 -19.02 6.60
N LYS A 601 -22.07 -18.32 6.06
CA LYS A 601 -21.82 -16.89 6.25
C LYS A 601 -21.61 -16.47 7.72
N ASP A 602 -21.13 -17.39 8.54
CA ASP A 602 -20.70 -17.12 9.91
C ASP A 602 -19.24 -16.65 9.88
N TYR A 603 -19.05 -15.39 9.48
CA TYR A 603 -17.72 -14.82 9.26
C TYR A 603 -16.95 -14.56 10.55
N ASP A 604 -17.64 -14.33 11.66
CA ASP A 604 -17.01 -14.22 12.98
C ASP A 604 -16.37 -15.57 13.35
N LEU A 605 -17.10 -16.67 13.23
CA LEU A 605 -16.52 -18.01 13.44
C LEU A 605 -15.42 -18.33 12.42
N ALA A 606 -15.61 -17.98 11.14
CA ALA A 606 -14.58 -18.23 10.12
C ALA A 606 -13.27 -17.48 10.41
N SER A 607 -13.35 -16.24 10.91
CA SER A 607 -12.19 -15.44 11.36
C SER A 607 -11.47 -16.11 12.53
N GLU A 608 -12.20 -16.50 13.58
CA GLU A 608 -11.61 -17.21 14.73
C GLU A 608 -10.90 -18.50 14.32
N LEU A 609 -11.54 -19.30 13.47
CA LEU A 609 -10.96 -20.55 12.97
C LEU A 609 -9.76 -20.30 12.03
N GLN A 610 -9.73 -19.19 11.29
CA GLN A 610 -8.58 -18.80 10.48
C GLN A 610 -7.37 -18.48 11.37
N LYS A 611 -7.56 -17.74 12.46
CA LYS A 611 -6.50 -17.45 13.45
C LYS A 611 -5.97 -18.75 14.04
N GLU A 612 -6.86 -19.62 14.51
CA GLU A 612 -6.50 -20.95 15.03
C GLU A 612 -5.72 -21.77 13.99
N MET A 613 -6.16 -21.76 12.72
CA MET A 613 -5.47 -22.45 11.63
C MET A 613 -4.05 -21.91 11.46
N ASN A 614 -3.86 -20.59 11.43
CA ASN A 614 -2.55 -19.98 11.24
C ASN A 614 -1.59 -20.38 12.36
N GLU A 615 -2.04 -20.37 13.61
CA GLU A 615 -1.26 -20.83 14.77
C GLU A 615 -0.88 -22.31 14.66
N LYS A 616 -1.86 -23.18 14.36
CA LYS A 616 -1.64 -24.63 14.26
C LYS A 616 -0.75 -24.99 13.08
N MET A 617 -0.84 -24.25 11.97
CA MET A 617 0.06 -24.39 10.83
C MET A 617 1.50 -23.97 11.17
N LYS A 618 1.69 -22.89 11.95
CA LYS A 618 3.01 -22.50 12.47
C LYS A 618 3.58 -23.57 13.41
N GLU A 619 2.76 -24.09 14.32
CA GLU A 619 3.13 -25.15 15.27
C GLU A 619 3.62 -26.43 14.55
N ILE A 620 2.84 -26.93 13.59
CA ILE A 620 3.18 -28.17 12.88
C ILE A 620 4.41 -28.02 11.97
N ARG A 621 4.62 -26.86 11.34
CA ARG A 621 5.83 -26.57 10.56
C ARG A 621 7.08 -26.64 11.45
N LYS A 622 7.03 -26.00 12.62
CA LYS A 622 8.13 -26.04 13.61
C LYS A 622 8.43 -27.46 14.07
N LEU A 623 7.40 -28.21 14.45
CA LEU A 623 7.54 -29.62 14.88
C LEU A 623 8.15 -30.49 13.78
N TYR A 624 7.69 -30.34 12.54
CA TYR A 624 8.20 -31.12 11.41
C TYR A 624 9.65 -30.77 11.07
N SER A 625 10.04 -29.50 11.17
CA SER A 625 11.43 -29.06 10.99
C SER A 625 12.35 -29.65 12.07
N GLN A 626 11.94 -29.59 13.34
CA GLN A 626 12.68 -30.20 14.45
C GLN A 626 12.82 -31.72 14.27
N TYR A 627 11.74 -32.39 13.86
CA TYR A 627 11.73 -33.82 13.59
C TYR A 627 12.73 -34.19 12.50
N LYS A 628 12.79 -33.41 11.42
CA LYS A 628 13.78 -33.58 10.34
C LYS A 628 15.23 -33.41 10.81
N ARG A 629 15.51 -32.38 11.62
CA ARG A 629 16.87 -32.08 12.10
C ARG A 629 17.41 -33.11 13.08
N ASN A 630 16.55 -33.82 13.79
CA ASN A 630 16.94 -34.83 14.76
C ASN A 630 17.36 -36.17 14.13
N LEU A 631 17.05 -36.38 12.84
CA LEU A 631 17.32 -37.64 12.16
C LEU A 631 18.66 -37.59 11.43
N PHE A 632 19.43 -38.67 11.53
CA PHE A 632 20.55 -38.89 10.63
C PHE A 632 19.99 -39.08 9.22
N MET A 633 20.42 -38.24 8.27
CA MET A 633 20.17 -38.51 6.85
C MET A 633 21.01 -39.71 6.47
N VAL A 634 20.37 -40.86 6.26
CA VAL A 634 20.99 -42.08 5.73
C VAL A 634 21.01 -42.02 4.21
#